data_AF-A0A920I2N8-F1
#
_entry.id   AF-A0A920I2N8-F1
#
_cell.length_a   1.000
_cell.length_b   1.000
_cell.length_c   1.000
_cell.angle_alpha   90.00
_cell.angle_beta   90.00
_cell.angle_gamma   90.00
#
_symmetry.space_group_name_H-M   'P 1'
#
loop_
_entity.id
_entity.type
_entity.pdbx_description
1 polymer ?
#
loop_
_entity_poly.entity_id
_entity_poly.type
_entity_poly.pdbx_seq_one_letter_code
_entity_poly.pdbx_strand_id
1 'polypeptide(L)'
;MSDQEPNRSEKRLQDIERRIAKMQGDRDDAAKPSRAALPVGMGAILSRVATELVAGVMVGAFMGWVLDRWLGTSPLFLVLMFFLGASAGMLNVWRMMSGRGMATGYFDEHRQDAGADKQERDGE
;
A
#
# COMPACT_ATOMS: atom_id res chain seq x y z
N MET A 1 -1.42 -38.32 31.68
CA MET A 1 -1.07 -39.00 30.41
C MET A 1 -1.25 -37.98 29.31
N SER A 2 -0.21 -37.19 29.06
CA SER A 2 -0.25 -35.98 28.24
C SER A 2 0.76 -36.08 27.12
N ASP A 3 0.68 -37.12 26.29
CA ASP A 3 1.66 -37.32 25.22
C ASP A 3 0.99 -37.92 23.98
N GLN A 4 0.24 -37.06 23.26
CA GLN A 4 -0.04 -37.29 21.84
C GLN A 4 -0.19 -35.96 21.07
N GLU A 5 0.72 -35.01 21.32
CA GLU A 5 0.83 -33.74 20.58
C GLU A 5 1.86 -33.66 19.42
N PRO A 6 2.69 -34.67 19.08
CA PRO A 6 3.68 -34.47 18.01
C PRO A 6 3.07 -34.47 16.59
N ASN A 7 2.17 -35.40 16.28
CA ASN A 7 1.68 -35.61 14.90
C ASN A 7 0.70 -34.52 14.42
N ARG A 8 -0.14 -33.99 15.32
CA ARG A 8 -1.08 -32.89 15.00
C ARG A 8 -0.33 -31.61 14.63
N SER A 9 0.78 -31.37 15.31
CA SER A 9 1.64 -30.21 15.12
C SER A 9 2.31 -30.25 13.74
N GLU A 10 2.86 -31.40 13.34
CA GLU A 10 3.45 -31.60 12.00
C GLU A 10 2.48 -31.32 10.86
N LYS A 11 1.22 -31.75 10.99
CA LYS A 11 0.20 -31.48 9.96
C LYS A 11 -0.15 -29.99 9.84
N ARG A 12 -0.22 -29.28 10.96
CA ARG A 12 -0.44 -27.82 10.97
C ARG A 12 0.73 -27.07 10.36
N LEU A 13 1.95 -27.52 10.63
CA LEU A 13 3.16 -26.95 10.05
C LEU A 13 3.17 -27.11 8.52
N GLN A 14 2.83 -28.30 8.01
CA GLN A 14 2.74 -28.53 6.56
C GLN A 14 1.62 -27.73 5.87
N ASP A 15 0.52 -27.46 6.57
CA ASP A 15 -0.57 -26.63 6.05
C ASP A 15 -0.16 -25.15 5.99
N ILE A 16 0.50 -24.66 7.03
CA ILE A 16 1.10 -23.32 7.06
C ILE A 16 2.14 -23.17 5.95
N GLU A 17 3.03 -24.15 5.81
CA GLU A 17 4.09 -24.15 4.79
C GLU A 17 3.51 -24.15 3.36
N ARG A 18 2.46 -24.94 3.12
CA ARG A 18 1.71 -24.89 1.85
C ARG A 18 1.04 -23.54 1.60
N ARG A 19 0.43 -22.94 2.62
CA ARG A 19 -0.22 -21.61 2.49
C ARG A 19 0.81 -20.51 2.23
N ILE A 20 1.98 -20.60 2.86
CA ILE A 20 3.11 -19.69 2.62
C ILE A 20 3.66 -19.87 1.21
N ALA A 21 3.93 -21.11 0.78
CA ALA A 21 4.44 -21.40 -0.55
C ALA A 21 3.47 -20.95 -1.65
N LYS A 22 2.16 -21.14 -1.45
CA LYS A 22 1.11 -20.68 -2.36
C LYS A 22 1.03 -19.15 -2.44
N MET A 23 1.29 -18.43 -1.34
CA MET A 23 1.37 -16.96 -1.32
C MET A 23 2.71 -16.42 -1.83
N GLN A 24 3.78 -17.21 -1.76
CA GLN A 24 5.10 -16.86 -2.30
C GLN A 24 5.13 -16.99 -3.83
N GLY A 25 4.56 -18.06 -4.41
CA GLY A 25 4.49 -18.23 -5.87
C GLY A 25 3.73 -17.11 -6.60
N ASP A 26 2.64 -16.61 -6.00
CA ASP A 26 1.86 -15.49 -6.56
C ASP A 26 2.62 -14.14 -6.52
N ARG A 27 3.66 -14.03 -5.69
CA ARG A 27 4.57 -12.86 -5.65
C ARG A 27 5.70 -12.96 -6.67
N ASP A 28 6.05 -14.17 -7.09
CA ASP A 28 7.18 -14.40 -8.00
C ASP A 28 6.80 -14.19 -9.48
N ASP A 29 5.53 -14.36 -9.86
CA ASP A 29 5.08 -14.25 -11.26
C ASP A 29 4.52 -12.88 -11.69
N ALA A 30 4.19 -11.97 -10.76
CA ALA A 30 3.45 -10.73 -11.10
C ALA A 30 4.29 -9.46 -11.36
N ALA A 31 5.64 -9.46 -11.25
CA ALA A 31 6.39 -8.19 -11.29
C ALA A 31 7.83 -8.24 -11.83
N LYS A 32 8.10 -8.91 -12.95
CA LYS A 32 9.23 -8.48 -13.82
C LYS A 32 8.77 -7.25 -14.60
N PRO A 33 9.39 -6.07 -14.35
CA PRO A 33 10.62 -5.76 -15.07
C PRO A 33 11.80 -5.46 -14.13
N SER A 34 12.97 -5.99 -14.50
CA SER A 34 14.22 -5.79 -13.78
C SER A 34 14.70 -4.34 -13.84
N ARG A 35 14.84 -3.69 -12.67
CA ARG A 35 15.95 -2.81 -12.28
C ARG A 35 15.84 -2.52 -10.77
N ALA A 36 16.72 -3.18 -10.00
CA ALA A 36 16.89 -3.04 -8.54
C ALA A 36 15.61 -3.15 -7.71
N ALA A 37 15.36 -4.33 -7.11
CA ALA A 37 14.22 -4.56 -6.23
C ALA A 37 14.22 -3.56 -5.06
N LEU A 38 13.43 -2.50 -5.20
CA LEU A 38 13.14 -1.55 -4.14
C LEU A 38 12.42 -2.31 -3.01
N PRO A 39 12.65 -1.96 -1.74
CA PRO A 39 12.04 -2.65 -0.60
C PRO A 39 10.52 -2.75 -0.77
N VAL A 40 9.92 -3.87 -0.33
CA VAL A 40 8.55 -4.34 -0.67
C VAL A 40 7.42 -3.31 -0.43
N GLY A 41 7.64 -2.21 0.31
CA GLY A 41 6.69 -1.10 0.45
C GLY A 41 6.92 0.10 -0.49
N MET A 42 8.15 0.31 -0.98
CA MET A 42 8.53 1.50 -1.74
C MET A 42 7.92 1.51 -3.14
N GLY A 43 7.80 0.35 -3.80
CA GLY A 43 7.13 0.25 -5.10
C GLY A 43 5.64 0.61 -5.06
N ALA A 44 4.94 0.21 -3.99
CA ALA A 44 3.53 0.56 -3.78
C ALA A 44 3.34 2.07 -3.52
N ILE A 45 4.25 2.68 -2.75
CA ILE A 45 4.21 4.13 -2.49
C ILE A 45 4.48 4.91 -3.78
N LEU A 46 5.53 4.53 -4.53
CA LEU A 46 5.90 5.20 -5.77
C LEU A 46 4.82 5.09 -6.85
N SER A 47 4.22 3.90 -7.03
CA SER A 47 3.12 3.72 -7.98
C SER A 47 1.91 4.58 -7.60
N ARG A 48 1.53 4.63 -6.32
CA ARG A 48 0.44 5.50 -5.86
C ARG A 48 0.75 6.97 -6.12
N VAL A 49 1.92 7.45 -5.73
CA VAL A 49 2.35 8.84 -5.98
C VAL A 49 2.30 9.15 -7.48
N ALA A 50 2.81 8.25 -8.33
CA ALA A 50 2.77 8.43 -9.78
C ALA A 50 1.33 8.52 -10.30
N THR A 51 0.44 7.61 -9.87
CA THR A 51 -0.96 7.63 -10.27
C THR A 51 -1.66 8.91 -9.82
N GLU A 52 -1.40 9.39 -8.61
CA GLU A 52 -1.99 10.62 -8.09
C GLU A 52 -1.55 11.86 -8.89
N LEU A 53 -0.27 11.94 -9.24
CA LEU A 53 0.24 13.04 -10.08
C LEU A 53 -0.33 12.97 -11.52
N VAL A 54 -0.32 11.79 -12.13
CA VAL A 54 -0.85 11.59 -13.49
C VAL A 54 -2.35 11.89 -13.52
N ALA A 55 -3.11 11.44 -12.52
CA ALA A 55 -4.55 11.70 -12.43
C ALA A 55 -4.82 13.21 -12.33
N GLY A 56 -4.13 13.93 -11.45
CA GLY A 56 -4.30 15.38 -11.29
C GLY A 56 -3.98 16.16 -12.58
N VAL A 57 -2.88 15.81 -13.25
CA VAL A 57 -2.50 16.42 -14.53
C VAL A 57 -3.49 16.07 -15.64
N MET A 58 -3.92 14.82 -15.74
CA MET A 58 -4.89 14.38 -16.75
C MET A 58 -6.23 15.11 -16.61
N VAL A 59 -6.75 15.23 -15.38
CA VAL A 59 -7.99 15.96 -15.11
C VAL A 59 -7.83 17.46 -15.42
N GLY A 60 -6.73 18.08 -14.97
CA GLY A 60 -6.46 19.49 -15.24
C GLY A 60 -6.31 19.79 -16.74
N ALA A 61 -5.54 18.97 -17.46
CA ALA A 61 -5.35 19.12 -18.89
C ALA A 61 -6.65 18.89 -19.68
N PHE A 62 -7.44 17.87 -19.32
CA PHE A 62 -8.74 17.61 -19.94
C PHE A 62 -9.69 18.79 -19.74
N MET A 63 -9.80 19.28 -18.50
CA MET A 63 -10.68 20.40 -18.17
C MET A 63 -10.22 21.69 -18.86
N GLY A 64 -8.92 21.97 -18.85
CA GLY A 64 -8.34 23.12 -19.55
C GLY A 64 -8.54 23.07 -21.07
N TRP A 65 -8.41 21.89 -21.68
CA TRP A 65 -8.68 21.70 -23.11
C TRP A 65 -10.15 21.94 -23.48
N VAL A 66 -11.09 21.42 -22.67
CA VAL A 66 -12.53 21.68 -22.88
C VAL A 66 -12.83 23.17 -22.75
N LEU A 67 -12.26 23.85 -21.75
CA LEU A 67 -12.44 25.28 -21.55
C LEU A 67 -11.88 26.10 -22.72
N ASP A 68 -10.65 25.81 -23.15
CA ASP A 68 -10.04 26.49 -24.30
C ASP A 68 -10.87 26.30 -25.57
N ARG A 69 -11.43 25.10 -25.77
CA ARG A 69 -12.29 24.81 -26.92
C ARG A 69 -13.63 25.55 -26.86
N TRP A 70 -14.20 25.70 -25.68
CA TRP A 70 -15.50 26.35 -25.48
C TRP A 70 -15.41 27.87 -25.57
N LEU A 71 -14.33 28.46 -25.05
CA LEU A 71 -14.09 29.91 -25.06
C LEU A 71 -13.37 30.40 -26.34
N GLY A 72 -12.88 29.48 -27.17
CA GLY A 72 -12.11 29.82 -28.37
C GLY A 72 -10.78 30.48 -28.06
N THR A 73 -10.27 30.30 -26.84
CA THR A 73 -9.01 30.88 -26.41
C THR A 73 -7.83 30.10 -26.95
N SER A 74 -6.70 30.79 -27.14
CA SER A 74 -5.38 30.15 -27.25
C SER A 74 -5.15 29.24 -26.03
N PRO A 75 -4.22 28.26 -26.05
CA PRO A 75 -4.08 27.20 -25.03
C PRO A 75 -3.61 27.74 -23.68
N LEU A 76 -4.42 28.60 -23.07
CA LEU A 76 -4.10 29.47 -21.95
C LEU A 76 -4.78 28.92 -20.70
N PHE A 77 -6.04 28.47 -20.81
CA PHE A 77 -6.68 27.73 -19.74
C PHE A 77 -6.08 26.34 -19.58
N LEU A 78 -5.64 25.69 -20.66
CA LEU A 78 -4.88 24.44 -20.57
C LEU A 78 -3.61 24.61 -19.76
N VAL A 79 -2.81 25.65 -20.03
CA VAL A 79 -1.57 25.90 -19.28
C VAL A 79 -1.88 26.21 -17.80
N LEU A 80 -2.87 27.06 -17.54
CA LEU A 80 -3.27 27.41 -16.18
C LEU A 80 -3.79 26.19 -15.39
N MET A 81 -4.68 25.40 -16.00
CA MET A 81 -5.24 24.18 -15.39
C MET A 81 -4.23 23.05 -15.28
N PHE A 82 -3.23 22.99 -16.17
CA PHE A 82 -2.13 22.03 -16.05
C PHE A 82 -1.34 22.27 -14.75
N PHE A 83 -0.92 23.51 -14.48
CA PHE A 83 -0.23 23.85 -13.24
C PHE A 83 -1.12 23.64 -12.02
N LEU A 84 -2.41 23.97 -12.11
CA LEU A 84 -3.36 23.75 -11.03
C LEU A 84 -3.57 22.25 -10.74
N GLY A 85 -3.70 21.42 -11.78
CA GLY A 85 -3.82 19.97 -11.67
C GLY A 85 -2.56 19.31 -11.12
N ALA A 86 -1.38 19.76 -11.57
CA ALA A 86 -0.09 19.34 -11.02
C ALA A 86 0.04 19.72 -9.53
N SER A 87 -0.36 20.95 -9.18
CA SER A 87 -0.36 21.43 -7.79
C SER A 87 -1.32 20.62 -6.92
N ALA A 88 -2.52 20.31 -7.41
CA ALA A 88 -3.49 19.46 -6.71
C ALA A 88 -2.95 18.05 -6.48
N GLY A 89 -2.32 17.44 -7.49
CA GLY A 89 -1.64 16.15 -7.36
C GLY A 89 -0.52 16.20 -6.30
N MET A 90 0.31 17.23 -6.34
CA MET A 90 1.39 17.45 -5.37
C MET A 90 0.85 17.63 -3.94
N LEU A 91 -0.24 18.38 -3.77
CA LEU A 91 -0.92 18.54 -2.48
C LEU A 91 -1.49 17.22 -1.96
N ASN A 92 -2.02 16.36 -2.84
CA ASN A 92 -2.52 15.05 -2.43
C ASN A 92 -1.38 14.13 -1.96
N VAL A 93 -0.26 14.13 -2.68
CA VAL A 93 0.97 13.43 -2.30
C VAL A 93 1.51 13.97 -0.97
N TRP A 94 1.56 15.29 -0.80
CA TRP A 94 2.01 15.90 0.45
C TRP A 94 1.08 15.54 1.62
N ARG A 95 -0.24 15.52 1.41
CA ARG A 95 -1.21 15.07 2.42
C ARG A 95 -0.99 13.61 2.82
N MET A 96 -0.64 12.74 1.86
CA MET A 96 -0.28 11.35 2.14
C MET A 96 0.99 11.26 3.00
N MET A 97 2.00 12.07 2.70
CA MET A 97 3.27 12.08 3.46
C MET A 97 3.16 12.75 4.83
N SER A 98 2.39 13.82 4.98
CA SER A 98 2.25 14.61 6.22
C SER A 98 1.40 13.95 7.31
N GLY A 99 1.04 12.68 7.18
CA GLY A 99 0.74 11.85 8.34
C GLY A 99 -0.61 12.07 9.04
N ARG A 100 -1.59 12.76 8.44
CA ARG A 100 -2.99 12.72 8.95
C ARG A 100 -3.73 11.39 8.72
N GLY A 101 -3.05 10.38 8.16
CA GLY A 101 -3.59 9.04 7.88
C GLY A 101 -2.79 7.87 8.47
N MET A 102 -1.63 8.11 9.09
CA MET A 102 -0.84 7.03 9.74
C MET A 102 -1.41 6.63 11.12
N ALA A 103 -2.46 7.31 11.59
CA ALA A 103 -3.11 7.02 12.86
C ALA A 103 -4.18 5.91 12.80
N THR A 104 -4.43 5.26 11.65
CA THR A 104 -5.61 4.37 11.52
C THR A 104 -5.35 2.97 10.95
N GLY A 105 -4.12 2.47 10.90
CA GLY A 105 -3.96 1.09 10.39
C GLY A 105 -2.60 0.40 10.45
N TYR A 106 -1.68 0.79 11.35
CA TYR A 106 -0.41 0.05 11.50
C TYR A 106 0.02 -0.27 12.94
N PHE A 107 -0.85 -0.01 13.90
CA PHE A 107 -0.80 -0.55 15.27
C PHE A 107 -2.28 -0.87 15.58
N ASP A 108 -2.70 -2.07 15.97
CA ASP A 108 -2.37 -2.71 17.24
C ASP A 108 -3.00 -4.13 17.24
N GLU A 109 -2.27 -5.19 16.89
CA GLU A 109 -2.81 -6.58 16.96
C GLU A 109 -1.86 -7.57 17.64
N HIS A 110 -0.83 -7.10 18.35
CA HIS A 110 0.09 -7.96 19.11
C HIS A 110 0.31 -7.50 20.55
N ARG A 111 -0.76 -7.11 21.24
CA ARG A 111 -0.72 -6.86 22.69
C ARG A 111 -1.65 -7.75 23.53
N GLN A 112 -2.34 -8.73 22.94
CA GLN A 112 -3.24 -9.60 23.71
C GLN A 112 -2.61 -10.92 24.19
N ASP A 113 -1.41 -11.29 23.71
CA ASP A 113 -0.89 -12.64 23.96
C ASP A 113 0.16 -12.71 25.10
N ALA A 114 0.61 -11.56 25.60
CA ALA A 114 1.66 -11.49 26.63
C ALA A 114 1.14 -11.57 28.08
N GLY A 115 -0.18 -11.69 28.27
CA GLY A 115 -0.83 -11.70 29.59
C GLY A 115 -1.27 -13.06 30.12
N ALA A 116 -1.28 -14.11 29.28
CA ALA A 116 -1.86 -15.41 29.65
C ALA A 116 -0.85 -16.41 30.24
N ASP A 117 0.45 -16.23 30.04
CA ASP A 117 1.47 -17.26 30.34
C ASP A 117 2.23 -17.06 31.67
N LYS A 118 1.87 -16.03 32.45
CA LYS A 118 2.53 -15.74 33.74
C LYS A 118 1.83 -16.31 34.97
N GLN A 119 0.71 -17.01 34.81
CA GLN A 119 -0.05 -17.54 35.95
C GLN A 119 0.11 -19.05 36.19
N GLU A 120 0.78 -19.78 35.30
CA GLU A 120 0.95 -21.23 35.40
C GLU A 120 2.34 -21.68 35.89
N ARG A 121 3.31 -20.77 36.13
CA ARG A 121 4.69 -21.14 36.51
C ARG A 121 5.10 -20.90 37.97
N ASP A 122 4.25 -20.27 38.79
CA ASP A 122 4.55 -19.97 40.21
C ASP A 122 3.77 -20.89 41.18
N GLY A 123 3.30 -22.04 40.71
CA GLY A 123 2.34 -22.90 41.43
C GLY A 123 2.75 -24.35 41.66
N GLU A 124 4.05 -24.69 41.66
CA GLU A 124 4.56 -26.00 42.14
C GLU A 124 5.86 -25.86 42.93
#